data_AF-A0A1H9HFL4-F1
#
_entry.id   AF-A0A1H9HFL4-F1
#
_cell.length_a   1.000
_cell.length_b   1.000
_cell.length_c   1.000
_cell.angle_alpha   90.00
_cell.angle_beta   90.00
_cell.angle_gamma   90.00
#
_symmetry.space_group_name_H-M   'P 1'
#
loop_
_entity.id
_entity.type
_entity.pdbx_description
1 polymer ?
#
loop_
_entity_poly.entity_id
_entity_poly.type
_entity_poly.pdbx_seq_one_letter_code
_entity_poly.pdbx_strand_id
1 'polypeptide(L)'
;MKLAAITAAALVPVLVFATTASAAAPQTVTYKLRASAVGQTTDFTLDQGVDAAAPAGVAPNGTVAVTIDPAPNTIPSEAGGRQVREIKGLALRLPVPANSTFRSASLSGGSGLGGTPTIALQGSDVVLNVPGPIKGGAAFELPTVTIGLQAGASGTITTKLGGTGYDAPGLTFTAVVAVLGFPVNAAAKGYPDPSPVLTTTTIG
;
A
#
# COMPACT_ATOMS: atom_id res chain seq x y z
N MET A 1 -19.45 -13.94 -69.45
CA MET A 1 -18.87 -14.93 -68.52
C MET A 1 -17.52 -14.40 -68.05
N LYS A 2 -17.28 -14.40 -66.72
CA LYS A 2 -15.97 -14.50 -66.03
C LYS A 2 -14.99 -13.31 -66.19
N LEU A 3 -14.26 -12.82 -65.19
CA LEU A 3 -14.08 -13.12 -63.76
C LEU A 3 -13.52 -11.82 -63.12
N ALA A 4 -14.05 -11.43 -61.96
CA ALA A 4 -13.53 -10.33 -61.15
C ALA A 4 -12.25 -10.76 -60.41
N ALA A 5 -11.21 -9.92 -60.46
CA ALA A 5 -10.00 -10.09 -59.66
C ALA A 5 -10.25 -9.51 -58.26
N ILE A 6 -10.21 -10.36 -57.23
CA ILE A 6 -10.25 -9.94 -55.82
C ILE A 6 -8.83 -10.07 -55.29
N THR A 7 -8.22 -8.92 -55.03
CA THR A 7 -6.97 -8.76 -54.29
C THR A 7 -7.15 -9.23 -52.85
N ALA A 8 -6.37 -10.24 -52.45
CA ALA A 8 -6.31 -10.73 -51.08
C ALA A 8 -5.56 -9.71 -50.19
N ALA A 9 -6.27 -9.06 -49.28
CA ALA A 9 -5.68 -8.32 -48.18
C ALA A 9 -5.28 -9.32 -47.07
N ALA A 10 -3.99 -9.46 -46.82
CA ALA A 10 -3.49 -10.25 -45.70
C ALA A 10 -3.76 -9.51 -44.38
N LEU A 11 -4.71 -10.01 -43.58
CA LEU A 11 -4.84 -9.63 -42.18
C LEU A 11 -3.63 -10.16 -41.41
N VAL A 12 -2.75 -9.28 -40.95
CA VAL A 12 -1.73 -9.61 -39.94
C VAL A 12 -2.41 -9.61 -38.57
N PRO A 13 -2.45 -10.73 -37.84
CA PRO A 13 -2.93 -10.72 -36.46
C PRO A 13 -1.89 -9.99 -35.59
N VAL A 14 -2.25 -8.80 -35.10
CA VAL A 14 -1.52 -8.13 -34.02
C VAL A 14 -1.73 -8.97 -32.76
N LEU A 15 -0.72 -9.76 -32.36
CA LEU A 15 -0.70 -10.39 -31.05
C LEU A 15 -0.59 -9.30 -29.98
N VAL A 16 -1.73 -8.93 -29.39
CA VAL A 16 -1.76 -8.17 -28.15
C VAL A 16 -1.34 -9.14 -27.05
N PHE A 17 -0.08 -9.06 -26.61
CA PHE A 17 0.35 -9.71 -25.37
C PHE A 17 -0.40 -9.07 -24.22
N ALA A 18 -1.52 -9.68 -23.81
CA ALA A 18 -2.12 -9.40 -22.53
C ALA A 18 -1.09 -9.80 -21.46
N THR A 19 -0.36 -8.83 -20.93
CA THR A 19 0.49 -9.03 -19.76
C THR A 19 -0.45 -9.48 -18.63
N THR A 20 -0.48 -10.77 -18.35
CA THR A 20 -1.29 -11.30 -17.25
C THR A 20 -0.74 -10.70 -15.96
N ALA A 21 -1.61 -10.00 -15.22
CA ALA A 21 -1.29 -9.57 -13.88
C ALA A 21 -0.97 -10.82 -13.05
N SER A 22 0.19 -10.84 -12.41
CA SER A 22 0.56 -11.87 -11.46
C SER A 22 0.21 -11.36 -10.07
N ALA A 23 -0.76 -11.99 -9.44
CA ALA A 23 -0.99 -11.80 -8.01
C ALA A 23 0.14 -12.50 -7.25
N ALA A 24 0.75 -11.79 -6.29
CA ALA A 24 1.53 -12.47 -5.27
C ALA A 24 0.56 -13.20 -4.33
N ALA A 25 1.01 -14.27 -3.68
CA ALA A 25 0.18 -14.91 -2.67
C ALA A 25 -0.14 -13.90 -1.54
N PRO A 26 -1.36 -13.90 -1.00
CA PRO A 26 -1.69 -13.10 0.18
C PRO A 26 -0.68 -13.34 1.29
N GLN A 27 -0.24 -12.27 1.94
CA GLN A 27 0.80 -12.31 2.95
C GLN A 27 0.45 -11.44 4.16
N THR A 28 0.98 -11.80 5.32
CA THR A 28 0.87 -10.98 6.53
C THR A 28 2.14 -10.13 6.68
N VAL A 29 1.95 -8.83 6.77
CA VAL A 29 3.02 -7.87 7.07
C VAL A 29 2.95 -7.50 8.55
N THR A 30 3.99 -7.85 9.30
CA THR A 30 4.14 -7.47 10.70
C THR A 30 4.88 -6.14 10.80
N TYR A 31 4.21 -5.13 11.36
CA TYR A 31 4.81 -3.85 11.69
C TYR A 31 5.32 -3.85 13.13
N LYS A 32 6.56 -3.41 13.33
CA LYS A 32 7.05 -3.00 14.65
C LYS A 32 6.62 -1.56 14.90
N LEU A 33 5.84 -1.36 15.95
CA LEU A 33 5.31 -0.06 16.34
C LEU A 33 5.93 0.41 17.64
N ARG A 34 6.07 1.73 17.76
CA ARG A 34 6.46 2.44 18.96
C ARG A 34 5.52 3.62 19.13
N ALA A 35 4.84 3.67 20.26
CA ALA A 35 4.01 4.80 20.64
C ALA A 35 4.58 5.48 21.87
N SER A 36 4.60 6.82 21.85
CA SER A 36 5.10 7.63 22.97
C SER A 36 4.06 8.64 23.43
N ALA A 37 3.84 8.72 24.74
CA ALA A 37 2.93 9.65 25.41
C ALA A 37 3.45 10.01 26.80
N VAL A 38 3.43 11.29 27.16
CA VAL A 38 3.78 11.79 28.51
C VAL A 38 5.14 11.25 29.00
N GLY A 39 6.15 11.22 28.12
CA GLY A 39 7.48 10.73 28.43
C GLY A 39 7.61 9.20 28.53
N GLN A 40 6.52 8.44 28.40
CA GLN A 40 6.56 6.99 28.32
C GLN A 40 6.55 6.52 26.86
N THR A 41 7.22 5.40 26.61
CA THR A 41 7.28 4.76 25.30
C THR A 41 6.90 3.29 25.44
N THR A 42 6.12 2.78 24.50
CA THR A 42 5.71 1.37 24.45
C THR A 42 5.85 0.85 23.04
N ASP A 43 6.48 -0.32 22.94
CA ASP A 43 6.64 -1.05 21.68
C ASP A 43 5.57 -2.15 21.59
N PHE A 44 5.04 -2.38 20.40
CA PHE A 44 4.02 -3.39 20.11
C PHE A 44 4.06 -3.74 18.62
N THR A 45 3.27 -4.74 18.22
CA THR A 45 3.16 -5.16 16.82
C THR A 45 1.77 -4.91 16.26
N LEU A 46 1.71 -4.76 14.95
CA LEU A 46 0.49 -4.76 14.17
C LEU A 46 0.68 -5.70 12.99
N ASP A 47 -0.14 -6.74 12.92
CA ASP A 47 -0.19 -7.62 11.76
C ASP A 47 -1.26 -7.12 10.79
N GLN A 48 -0.88 -6.99 9.51
CA GLN A 48 -1.77 -6.56 8.44
C GLN A 48 -1.73 -7.60 7.33
N GLY A 49 -2.89 -8.18 7.00
CA GLY A 49 -3.02 -8.99 5.79
C GLY A 49 -2.95 -8.09 4.56
N VAL A 50 -2.23 -8.53 3.53
CA VAL A 50 -2.06 -7.79 2.28
C VAL A 50 -2.12 -8.77 1.11
N ASP A 51 -3.00 -8.49 0.16
CA ASP A 51 -2.96 -9.04 -1.18
C ASP A 51 -2.35 -7.99 -2.11
N ALA A 52 -1.38 -8.39 -2.94
CA ALA A 52 -0.72 -7.46 -3.84
C ALA A 52 -0.53 -8.08 -5.21
N ALA A 53 -0.76 -7.30 -6.26
CA ALA A 53 -0.63 -7.78 -7.64
C ALA A 53 0.08 -6.76 -8.53
N ALA A 54 0.84 -7.28 -9.49
CA ALA A 54 1.46 -6.52 -10.56
C ALA A 54 1.70 -7.45 -11.77
N PRO A 55 1.84 -6.95 -13.00
CA PRO A 55 2.28 -7.77 -14.13
C PRO A 55 3.57 -8.56 -13.82
N ALA A 56 3.65 -9.83 -14.22
CA ALA A 56 4.90 -10.60 -14.06
C ALA A 56 6.04 -10.04 -14.91
N GLY A 57 5.69 -9.47 -16.07
CA GLY A 57 6.62 -8.90 -17.03
C GLY A 57 6.07 -7.65 -17.72
N VAL A 58 6.95 -6.78 -18.18
CA VAL A 58 6.63 -5.56 -18.92
C VAL A 58 7.75 -5.27 -19.92
N ALA A 59 7.42 -4.67 -21.06
CA ALA A 59 8.42 -4.15 -21.98
C ALA A 59 9.13 -2.90 -21.39
N PRO A 60 10.34 -2.56 -21.87
CA PRO A 60 11.00 -1.30 -21.51
C PRO A 60 10.08 -0.10 -21.75
N ASN A 61 10.04 0.84 -20.80
CA ASN A 61 9.15 2.01 -20.83
C ASN A 61 7.63 1.70 -20.79
N GLY A 62 7.26 0.44 -20.61
CA GLY A 62 5.86 0.03 -20.50
C GLY A 62 5.20 0.46 -19.19
N THR A 63 3.88 0.41 -19.16
CA THR A 63 3.10 0.75 -17.97
C THR A 63 2.99 -0.45 -17.03
N VAL A 64 3.20 -0.22 -15.75
CA VAL A 64 3.03 -1.21 -14.68
C VAL A 64 2.02 -0.67 -13.69
N ALA A 65 0.95 -1.42 -13.44
CA ALA A 65 0.00 -1.12 -12.37
C ALA A 65 0.27 -2.07 -11.20
N VAL A 66 0.56 -1.49 -10.03
CA VAL A 66 0.71 -2.25 -8.79
C VAL A 66 -0.50 -2.00 -7.91
N THR A 67 -1.21 -3.06 -7.54
CA THR A 67 -2.33 -3.00 -6.60
C THR A 67 -1.90 -3.58 -5.25
N ILE A 68 -2.30 -2.92 -4.17
CA ILE A 68 -2.05 -3.34 -2.80
C ILE A 68 -3.37 -3.23 -2.07
N ASP A 69 -3.88 -4.37 -1.63
CA ASP A 69 -5.19 -4.54 -1.01
C ASP A 69 -5.02 -5.04 0.44
N PRO A 70 -5.11 -4.15 1.43
CA PRO A 70 -5.04 -4.54 2.82
C PRO A 70 -6.32 -5.27 3.25
N ALA A 71 -6.17 -6.42 3.92
CA ALA A 71 -7.30 -7.14 4.49
C ALA A 71 -7.98 -6.32 5.61
N PRO A 72 -9.28 -6.59 5.90
CA PRO A 72 -9.93 -6.02 7.07
C PRO A 72 -9.17 -6.27 8.36
N ASN A 73 -9.14 -5.28 9.25
CA ASN A 73 -8.43 -5.34 10.52
C ASN A 73 -9.23 -4.66 11.63
N THR A 74 -8.81 -4.80 12.88
CA THR A 74 -9.48 -4.22 14.05
C THR A 74 -8.50 -3.38 14.84
N ILE A 75 -8.89 -2.15 15.19
CA ILE A 75 -8.13 -1.37 16.16
C ILE A 75 -8.32 -2.04 17.52
N PRO A 76 -7.25 -2.43 18.24
CA PRO A 76 -7.42 -3.05 19.54
C PRO A 76 -8.08 -2.06 20.51
N SER A 77 -8.94 -2.55 21.40
CA SER A 77 -9.57 -1.74 22.45
C SER A 77 -8.57 -1.33 23.54
N GLU A 78 -7.46 -2.05 23.66
CA GLU A 78 -6.36 -1.76 24.56
C GLU A 78 -5.00 -1.97 23.90
N ALA A 79 -4.02 -1.13 24.23
CA ALA A 79 -2.63 -1.27 23.80
C ALA A 79 -1.70 -0.77 24.90
N GLY A 80 -0.64 -1.54 25.22
CA GLY A 80 0.29 -1.18 26.28
C GLY A 80 -0.36 -1.01 27.66
N GLY A 81 -1.39 -1.82 27.96
CA GLY A 81 -2.15 -1.75 29.22
C GLY A 81 -3.03 -0.52 29.37
N ARG A 82 -3.33 0.19 28.27
CA ARG A 82 -4.19 1.38 28.25
C ARG A 82 -5.31 1.22 27.25
N GLN A 83 -6.50 1.69 27.61
CA GLN A 83 -7.64 1.74 26.70
C GLN A 83 -7.32 2.66 25.50
N VAL A 84 -7.46 2.12 24.30
CA VAL A 84 -7.40 2.88 23.05
C VAL A 84 -8.80 3.41 22.76
N ARG A 85 -8.93 4.73 22.67
CA ARG A 85 -10.20 5.39 22.33
C ARG A 85 -10.38 5.48 20.82
N GLU A 86 -9.33 5.87 20.12
CA GLU A 86 -9.32 6.02 18.67
C GLU A 86 -7.89 6.14 18.14
N ILE A 87 -7.73 5.97 16.83
CA ILE A 87 -6.55 6.42 16.08
C ILE A 87 -6.95 7.47 15.04
N LYS A 88 -6.03 8.38 14.72
CA LYS A 88 -6.23 9.43 13.71
C LYS A 88 -4.93 9.80 13.01
N GLY A 89 -5.07 10.42 11.84
CA GLY A 89 -3.94 10.88 11.01
C GLY A 89 -3.00 9.74 10.64
N LEU A 90 -3.57 8.60 10.21
CA LEU A 90 -2.76 7.49 9.73
C LEU A 90 -2.13 7.87 8.39
N ALA A 91 -0.82 7.71 8.26
CA ALA A 91 -0.10 7.88 7.02
C ALA A 91 0.75 6.62 6.76
N LEU A 92 0.55 6.01 5.59
CA LEU A 92 1.28 4.85 5.11
C LEU A 92 2.09 5.26 3.88
N ARG A 93 3.40 5.00 3.91
CA ARG A 93 4.34 5.31 2.84
C ARG A 93 4.59 4.09 1.95
N LEU A 94 4.50 4.33 0.65
CA LEU A 94 4.73 3.36 -0.41
C LEU A 94 5.82 3.93 -1.31
N PRO A 95 7.09 3.56 -1.08
CA PRO A 95 8.20 4.07 -1.89
C PRO A 95 7.98 3.74 -3.36
N VAL A 96 8.23 4.70 -4.24
CA VAL A 96 8.25 4.44 -5.69
C VAL A 96 9.39 3.43 -5.95
N PRO A 97 9.11 2.25 -6.52
CA PRO A 97 10.13 1.23 -6.75
C PRO A 97 11.27 1.75 -7.63
N ALA A 98 12.49 1.29 -7.36
CA ALA A 98 13.60 1.49 -8.28
C ALA A 98 13.32 0.91 -9.68
N ASN A 99 14.04 1.40 -10.69
CA ASN A 99 13.80 1.07 -12.11
C ASN A 99 12.37 1.37 -12.59
N SER A 100 11.70 2.32 -11.95
CA SER A 100 10.39 2.80 -12.36
C SER A 100 10.21 4.29 -12.09
N THR A 101 9.26 4.92 -12.79
CA THR A 101 8.86 6.31 -12.58
C THR A 101 7.37 6.38 -12.26
N PHE A 102 7.00 7.13 -11.22
CA PHE A 102 5.60 7.34 -10.84
C PHE A 102 4.79 8.02 -11.95
N ARG A 103 3.56 7.54 -12.18
CA ARG A 103 2.60 8.12 -13.13
C ARG A 103 1.30 8.53 -12.47
N SER A 104 0.74 7.69 -11.61
CA SER A 104 -0.55 7.94 -10.96
C SER A 104 -0.71 7.14 -9.68
N ALA A 105 -1.64 7.58 -8.83
CA ALA A 105 -2.14 6.82 -7.70
C ALA A 105 -3.65 6.98 -7.58
N SER A 106 -4.35 5.92 -7.21
CA SER A 106 -5.79 5.95 -6.95
C SER A 106 -6.15 5.04 -5.78
N LEU A 107 -7.31 5.33 -5.18
CA LEU A 107 -7.91 4.56 -4.10
C LEU A 107 -9.26 4.00 -4.52
N SER A 108 -9.58 2.81 -4.04
CA SER A 108 -10.91 2.21 -4.18
C SER A 108 -11.30 1.47 -2.91
N GLY A 109 -12.60 1.42 -2.60
CA GLY A 109 -13.10 0.74 -1.41
C GLY A 109 -12.70 1.43 -0.10
N GLY A 110 -12.43 0.62 0.93
CA GLY A 110 -12.17 1.04 2.30
C GLY A 110 -13.45 1.26 3.11
N SER A 111 -13.37 0.95 4.41
CA SER A 111 -14.51 1.01 5.33
C SER A 111 -14.09 1.33 6.77
N GLY A 112 -14.99 1.89 7.58
CA GLY A 112 -14.73 2.17 9.00
C GLY A 112 -13.69 3.27 9.28
N LEU A 113 -13.32 4.08 8.29
CA LEU A 113 -12.16 4.99 8.36
C LEU A 113 -12.42 6.33 9.08
N GLY A 114 -13.68 6.69 9.33
CA GLY A 114 -14.04 7.94 10.02
C GLY A 114 -13.75 9.24 9.27
N GLY A 115 -13.29 9.16 8.01
CA GLY A 115 -12.98 10.28 7.14
C GLY A 115 -12.58 9.82 5.75
N THR A 116 -12.45 10.76 4.81
CA THR A 116 -12.10 10.44 3.41
C THR A 116 -10.59 10.23 3.28
N PRO A 117 -10.13 9.04 2.85
CA PRO A 117 -8.73 8.79 2.61
C PRO A 117 -8.24 9.53 1.37
N THR A 118 -6.97 9.93 1.37
CA THR A 118 -6.32 10.57 0.22
C THR A 118 -5.01 9.87 -0.12
N ILE A 119 -4.58 9.99 -1.37
CA ILE A 119 -3.29 9.45 -1.82
C ILE A 119 -2.58 10.47 -2.71
N ALA A 120 -1.30 10.68 -2.48
CA ALA A 120 -0.49 11.60 -3.28
C ALA A 120 0.98 11.22 -3.23
N LEU A 121 1.73 11.57 -4.28
CA LEU A 121 3.19 11.53 -4.25
C LEU A 121 3.72 12.65 -3.35
N GLN A 122 4.55 12.30 -2.38
CA GLN A 122 5.23 13.22 -1.47
C GLN A 122 6.72 12.86 -1.44
N GLY A 123 7.56 13.68 -2.09
CA GLY A 123 8.96 13.32 -2.30
C GLY A 123 9.07 12.08 -3.20
N SER A 124 9.72 11.02 -2.69
CA SER A 124 9.88 9.74 -3.38
C SER A 124 8.85 8.68 -3.00
N ASP A 125 7.91 9.01 -2.10
CA ASP A 125 6.94 8.07 -1.57
C ASP A 125 5.53 8.43 -2.04
N VAL A 126 4.75 7.44 -2.44
CA VAL A 126 3.29 7.59 -2.53
C VAL A 126 2.73 7.42 -1.12
N VAL A 127 2.01 8.41 -0.61
CA VAL A 127 1.54 8.43 0.77
C VAL A 127 0.01 8.32 0.79
N LEU A 128 -0.49 7.22 1.36
CA LEU A 128 -1.89 7.05 1.73
C LEU A 128 -2.10 7.74 3.08
N ASN A 129 -3.03 8.68 3.14
CA ASN A 129 -3.42 9.36 4.36
C ASN A 129 -4.88 9.07 4.71
N VAL A 130 -5.12 8.64 5.94
CA VAL A 130 -6.45 8.38 6.50
C VAL A 130 -6.66 9.30 7.70
N PRO A 131 -7.51 10.34 7.58
CA PRO A 131 -7.69 11.32 8.65
C PRO A 131 -8.18 10.72 9.97
N GLY A 132 -9.02 9.69 9.93
CA GLY A 132 -9.72 9.21 11.12
C GLY A 132 -10.83 10.18 11.57
N PRO A 133 -11.38 9.99 12.78
CA PRO A 133 -10.97 9.01 13.78
C PRO A 133 -11.53 7.60 13.50
N ILE A 134 -10.71 6.58 13.75
CA ILE A 134 -11.14 5.17 13.80
C ILE A 134 -11.19 4.76 15.27
N LYS A 135 -12.35 4.33 15.77
CA LYS A 135 -12.55 4.01 17.19
C LYS A 135 -11.76 2.77 17.61
N GLY A 136 -11.30 2.75 18.86
CA GLY A 136 -10.77 1.54 19.48
C GLY A 136 -11.83 0.45 19.56
N GLY A 137 -11.44 -0.78 19.27
CA GLY A 137 -12.34 -1.93 19.14
C GLY A 137 -13.14 -1.99 17.83
N ALA A 138 -13.02 -1.01 16.94
CA ALA A 138 -13.75 -1.02 15.67
C ALA A 138 -12.98 -1.79 14.59
N ALA A 139 -13.74 -2.53 13.79
CA ALA A 139 -13.25 -3.07 12.52
C ALA A 139 -13.13 -1.94 11.48
N PHE A 140 -12.11 -2.03 10.65
CA PHE A 140 -11.85 -1.11 9.55
C PHE A 140 -11.16 -1.85 8.41
N GLU A 141 -11.20 -1.26 7.22
CA GLU A 141 -10.49 -1.75 6.05
C GLU A 141 -9.90 -0.55 5.34
N LEU A 142 -8.59 -0.58 5.11
CA LEU A 142 -7.93 0.46 4.34
C LEU A 142 -8.32 0.32 2.87
N PRO A 143 -8.36 1.42 2.10
CA PRO A 143 -8.67 1.32 0.68
C PRO A 143 -7.59 0.53 -0.06
N THR A 144 -7.98 -0.19 -1.10
CA THR A 144 -7.05 -0.73 -2.08
C THR A 144 -6.31 0.45 -2.72
N VAL A 145 -4.99 0.35 -2.78
CA VAL A 145 -4.12 1.32 -3.43
C VAL A 145 -3.71 0.80 -4.79
N THR A 146 -3.90 1.59 -5.84
CA THR A 146 -3.32 1.32 -7.17
C THR A 146 -2.29 2.38 -7.50
N ILE A 147 -1.05 1.96 -7.78
CA ILE A 147 0.05 2.82 -8.21
C ILE A 147 0.35 2.52 -9.68
N GLY A 148 0.23 3.53 -10.53
CA GLY A 148 0.68 3.51 -11.92
C GLY A 148 2.13 3.91 -12.02
N LEU A 149 2.94 3.05 -12.62
CA LEU A 149 4.37 3.23 -12.85
C LEU A 149 4.70 3.12 -14.34
N GLN A 150 5.77 3.76 -14.76
CA GLN A 150 6.45 3.46 -16.02
C GLN A 150 7.74 2.69 -15.73
N ALA A 151 7.94 1.57 -16.41
CA ALA A 151 9.13 0.76 -16.29
C ALA A 151 10.38 1.44 -16.86
N GLY A 152 11.54 1.13 -16.30
CA GLY A 152 12.84 1.50 -16.84
C GLY A 152 13.23 0.71 -18.10
N ALA A 153 14.53 0.66 -18.38
CA ALA A 153 15.07 0.06 -19.59
C ALA A 153 15.20 -1.48 -19.53
N SER A 154 15.52 -2.03 -18.37
CA SER A 154 15.72 -3.48 -18.16
C SER A 154 15.79 -3.79 -16.66
N GLY A 155 15.72 -5.07 -16.28
CA GLY A 155 15.89 -5.51 -14.89
C GLY A 155 14.57 -5.81 -14.20
N THR A 156 14.42 -5.43 -12.93
CA THR A 156 13.20 -5.71 -12.15
C THR A 156 12.68 -4.47 -11.44
N ILE A 157 11.36 -4.45 -11.26
CA ILE A 157 10.62 -3.52 -10.41
C ILE A 157 10.13 -4.34 -9.22
N THR A 158 10.53 -3.96 -8.01
CA THR A 158 10.17 -4.68 -6.78
C THR A 158 9.44 -3.74 -5.85
N THR A 159 8.18 -4.06 -5.54
CA THR A 159 7.36 -3.22 -4.65
C THR A 159 7.49 -3.69 -3.20
N LYS A 160 7.61 -2.73 -2.29
CA LYS A 160 7.65 -2.94 -0.83
C LYS A 160 6.84 -1.86 -0.13
N LEU A 161 6.52 -2.11 1.14
CA LEU A 161 6.04 -1.08 2.05
C LEU A 161 7.21 -0.25 2.56
N GLY A 162 6.97 1.03 2.82
CA GLY A 162 8.00 1.94 3.33
C GLY A 162 8.38 1.64 4.78
N GLY A 163 9.46 2.26 5.21
CA GLY A 163 9.94 2.20 6.59
C GLY A 163 11.10 1.23 6.79
N THR A 164 12.12 1.68 7.51
CA THR A 164 13.32 0.89 7.85
C THR A 164 13.68 0.95 9.33
N GLY A 165 12.96 1.78 10.11
CA GLY A 165 13.19 1.98 11.53
C GLY A 165 12.26 3.05 12.10
N TYR A 166 12.39 3.37 13.38
CA TYR A 166 11.56 4.40 14.02
C TYR A 166 11.92 5.84 13.60
N ASP A 167 13.16 6.06 13.14
CA ASP A 167 13.62 7.35 12.61
C ASP A 167 13.23 7.56 11.14
N ALA A 168 12.98 6.47 10.42
CA ALA A 168 12.45 6.44 9.06
C ALA A 168 11.20 5.54 9.01
N PRO A 169 10.08 5.96 9.61
CA PRO A 169 8.88 5.14 9.69
C PRO A 169 8.15 5.07 8.36
N GLY A 170 7.57 3.91 8.06
CA GLY A 170 6.67 3.70 6.93
C GLY A 170 5.21 3.89 7.28
N LEU A 171 4.87 3.72 8.56
CA LEU A 171 3.54 3.89 9.10
C LEU A 171 3.59 4.87 10.27
N THR A 172 2.74 5.88 10.26
CA THR A 172 2.57 6.79 11.40
C THR A 172 1.10 7.01 11.67
N PHE A 173 0.73 7.22 12.94
CA PHE A 173 -0.61 7.65 13.34
C PHE A 173 -0.54 8.25 14.75
N THR A 174 -1.63 8.87 15.20
CA THR A 174 -1.79 9.25 16.61
C THR A 174 -2.87 8.38 17.23
N ALA A 175 -2.52 7.59 18.24
CA ALA A 175 -3.49 6.92 19.10
C ALA A 175 -3.95 7.89 20.20
N VAL A 176 -5.23 7.89 20.53
CA VAL A 176 -5.76 8.54 21.71
C VAL A 176 -6.04 7.46 22.75
N VAL A 177 -5.29 7.46 23.84
CA VAL A 177 -5.44 6.48 24.92
C VAL A 177 -6.02 7.13 26.17
N ALA A 178 -6.67 6.35 27.03
CA ALA A 178 -7.12 6.83 28.34
C ALA A 178 -6.00 6.61 29.39
N VAL A 179 -5.63 7.68 30.09
CA VAL A 179 -4.70 7.65 31.24
C VAL A 179 -5.43 8.27 32.43
N LEU A 180 -5.70 7.48 33.46
CA LEU A 180 -6.49 7.90 34.63
C LEU A 180 -7.84 8.56 34.24
N GLY A 181 -8.48 8.05 33.18
CA GLY A 181 -9.75 8.57 32.65
C GLY A 181 -9.62 9.77 31.70
N PHE A 182 -8.43 10.35 31.52
CA PHE A 182 -8.21 11.49 30.62
C PHE A 182 -7.64 11.04 29.26
N PRO A 183 -8.08 11.65 28.15
CA PRO A 183 -7.55 11.34 26.83
C PRO A 183 -6.14 11.91 26.64
N VAL A 184 -5.22 11.07 26.21
CA VAL A 184 -3.82 11.42 25.95
C VAL A 184 -3.46 10.99 24.53
N ASN A 185 -2.86 11.89 23.77
CA ASN A 185 -2.32 11.57 22.45
C ASN A 185 -0.99 10.82 22.61
N ALA A 186 -0.89 9.68 21.93
CA ALA A 186 0.31 8.88 21.79
C ALA A 186 0.69 8.84 20.30
N ALA A 187 1.76 9.55 19.93
CA ALA A 187 2.27 9.51 18.58
C ALA A 187 2.91 8.14 18.33
N ALA A 188 2.47 7.46 17.27
CA ALA A 188 2.93 6.14 16.90
C ALA A 188 3.72 6.19 15.60
N LYS A 189 4.81 5.43 15.56
CA LYS A 189 5.67 5.22 14.40
C LYS A 189 5.92 3.73 14.22
N GLY A 190 5.96 3.27 12.98
CA GLY A 190 6.29 1.88 12.69
C GLY A 190 6.86 1.65 11.31
N TYR A 191 7.40 0.45 11.18
CA TYR A 191 8.02 -0.06 9.97
C TYR A 191 7.79 -1.59 9.90
N PRO A 192 7.68 -2.16 8.70
CA PRO A 192 7.57 -3.61 8.52
C PRO A 192 8.91 -4.27 8.90
N ASP A 193 8.86 -5.33 9.72
CA ASP A 193 10.04 -6.14 10.06
C ASP A 193 9.67 -7.63 10.21
N PRO A 194 10.12 -8.51 9.29
CA PRO A 194 10.95 -8.19 8.11
C PRO A 194 10.18 -7.30 7.11
N SER A 195 10.90 -6.69 6.15
CA SER A 195 10.30 -5.90 5.07
C SER A 195 10.12 -6.78 3.81
N PRO A 196 8.95 -7.43 3.65
CA PRO A 196 8.75 -8.38 2.56
C PRO A 196 8.63 -7.68 1.21
N VAL A 197 8.93 -8.43 0.15
CA VAL A 197 8.57 -8.06 -1.21
C VAL A 197 7.08 -8.30 -1.41
N LEU A 198 6.35 -7.29 -1.85
CA LEU A 198 4.94 -7.43 -2.20
C LEU A 198 4.77 -8.00 -3.60
N THR A 199 5.45 -7.43 -4.59
CA THR A 199 5.38 -7.85 -5.99
C THR A 199 6.72 -7.70 -6.69
N THR A 200 6.92 -8.45 -7.76
CA THR A 200 8.08 -8.30 -8.67
C THR A 200 7.60 -8.35 -10.12
N THR A 201 8.02 -7.36 -10.91
CA THR A 201 7.78 -7.29 -12.36
C THR A 201 9.13 -7.28 -13.08
N THR A 202 9.31 -8.18 -14.04
CA THR A 202 10.53 -8.23 -14.88
C THR A 202 10.38 -7.28 -16.07
N ILE A 203 11.41 -6.50 -16.38
CA ILE A 203 11.49 -5.67 -17.57
C ILE A 203 12.27 -6.46 -18.63
N GLY A 204 11.58 -6.78 -19.74
CA GLY A 204 12.11 -7.59 -20.85
C GLY A 204 13.07 -6.86 -21.77
#